data_AF-A0AAV3YYG1-F1
#
_entry.id   AF-A0AAV3YYG1-F1
#
_cell.length_a   1.000
_cell.length_b   1.000
_cell.length_c   1.000
_cell.angle_alpha   90.00
_cell.angle_beta   90.00
_cell.angle_gamma   90.00
#
_symmetry.space_group_name_H-M   'P 1'
#
loop_
_entity.id
_entity.type
_entity.pdbx_description
1 polymer ?
#
loop_
_entity_poly.entity_id
_entity_poly.type
_entity_poly.pdbx_seq_one_letter_code
_entity_poly.pdbx_strand_id
1 'polypeptide(L)'
;MYGCEAWTISKQIQNKLEATEMWFLRRMLRIPWNAKKTNERVLNEANKRRSLVRTIRKRQATFLGHVMRRGKLEHLVTTGKFDGKRSRGRQREKIIDGLATWLGP
;
A
#
# COMPACT_ATOMS: atom_id res chain seq x y z
N MET A 1 -3.34 5.56 10.52
CA MET A 1 -3.38 4.56 9.42
C MET A 1 -4.70 3.80 9.50
N TYR A 2 -5.82 4.52 9.42
CA TYR A 2 -7.16 3.96 9.53
C TYR A 2 -7.72 3.75 8.11
N GLY A 3 -8.41 2.63 7.87
CA GLY A 3 -9.04 2.34 6.58
C GLY A 3 -8.10 1.98 5.43
N CYS A 4 -6.77 1.89 5.66
CA CYS A 4 -5.81 1.51 4.61
C CYS A 4 -6.03 0.09 4.07
N GLU A 5 -6.73 -0.74 4.83
CA GLU A 5 -7.13 -2.11 4.48
C GLU A 5 -8.07 -2.17 3.27
N ALA A 6 -8.88 -1.13 3.08
CA ALA A 6 -9.82 -1.01 1.99
C ALA A 6 -9.25 -0.27 0.76
N TRP A 7 -8.00 0.22 0.83
CA TRP A 7 -7.40 0.94 -0.28
C TRP A 7 -6.93 0.00 -1.37
N THR A 8 -7.06 0.42 -2.63
CA THR A 8 -6.36 -0.21 -3.74
C THR A 8 -5.02 0.48 -3.93
N ILE A 9 -3.92 -0.19 -3.60
CA ILE A 9 -2.57 0.39 -3.70
C ILE A 9 -2.05 0.21 -5.13
N SER A 10 -2.16 1.27 -5.92
CA SER A 10 -1.47 1.36 -7.19
C SER A 10 0.01 1.66 -7.00
N LYS A 11 0.82 1.43 -8.04
CA LYS A 11 2.25 1.79 -8.06
C LYS A 11 2.48 3.27 -7.72
N GLN A 12 1.57 4.16 -8.14
CA GLN A 12 1.63 5.58 -7.83
C GLN A 12 1.42 5.85 -6.33
N ILE A 13 0.44 5.19 -5.72
CA ILE A 13 0.18 5.30 -4.27
C ILE A 13 1.35 4.72 -3.48
N GLN A 14 1.92 3.59 -3.93
CA GLN A 14 3.11 3.01 -3.31
C GLN A 14 4.27 4.00 -3.31
N ASN A 15 4.59 4.62 -4.46
CA ASN A 15 5.66 5.61 -4.55
C ASN A 15 5.43 6.82 -3.63
N LYS A 16 4.18 7.30 -3.55
CA LYS A 16 3.79 8.37 -2.63
C LYS A 16 3.98 7.96 -1.17
N LEU A 17 3.59 6.74 -0.79
CA LEU A 17 3.76 6.21 0.56
C LEU A 17 5.24 6.07 0.94
N GLU A 18 6.08 5.56 0.03
CA GLU A 18 7.52 5.45 0.26
C GLU A 18 8.19 6.83 0.39
N ALA A 19 7.80 7.79 -0.45
CA ALA A 19 8.26 9.18 -0.33
C ALA A 19 7.81 9.82 0.99
N THR A 20 6.59 9.53 1.42
CA THR A 20 6.03 10.02 2.70
C THR A 20 6.79 9.42 3.89
N GLU A 21 7.11 8.12 3.86
CA GLU A 21 7.95 7.46 4.88
C GLU A 21 9.32 8.12 4.98
N MET A 22 9.97 8.40 3.84
CA MET A 22 11.26 9.10 3.81
C MET A 22 11.15 10.54 4.33
N TRP A 23 10.06 11.24 4.01
CA TRP A 23 9.83 12.60 4.50
C TRP A 23 9.69 12.65 6.02
N PHE A 24 8.94 11.72 6.61
CA PHE A 24 8.84 11.58 8.07
C PHE A 24 10.21 11.31 8.70
N LEU A 25 11.00 10.37 8.16
CA LEU A 25 12.34 10.06 8.67
C LEU A 25 13.26 11.27 8.63
N ARG A 26 13.30 12.00 7.51
CA ARG A 26 14.11 13.22 7.38
C ARG A 26 13.70 14.29 8.39
N ARG A 27 12.40 14.45 8.62
CA ARG A 27 11.89 15.43 9.59
C ARG A 27 12.19 15.03 11.04
N MET A 28 12.05 13.76 11.40
CA MET A 28 12.41 13.26 12.74
C MET A 28 13.90 13.40 13.04
N LEU A 29 14.76 13.11 12.05
CA LEU A 29 16.21 13.28 12.14
C LEU A 29 16.68 14.73 11.94
N ARG A 30 15.75 15.68 11.75
CA ARG A 30 16.04 17.10 11.49
C ARG A 30 17.05 17.32 10.35
N ILE A 31 17.01 16.48 9.33
CA ILE A 31 17.93 16.57 8.19
C ILE A 31 17.48 17.73 7.30
N PRO A 32 18.31 18.77 7.13
CA PRO A 32 17.96 19.88 6.25
C PRO A 32 18.04 19.45 4.78
N TRP A 33 17.27 20.10 3.93
CA TRP A 33 17.17 19.74 2.50
C TRP A 33 18.50 19.94 1.75
N ASN A 34 19.34 20.89 2.20
CA ASN A 34 20.66 21.19 1.66
C ASN A 34 21.72 20.10 1.98
N ALA A 35 21.45 19.21 2.94
CA ALA A 35 22.40 18.15 3.31
C ALA A 35 22.63 17.12 2.19
N LYS A 36 21.78 17.10 1.14
CA LYS A 36 21.87 16.21 -0.03
C LYS A 36 22.12 14.72 0.32
N LYS A 37 21.65 14.27 1.50
CA LYS A 37 21.81 12.88 1.96
C LYS A 37 20.95 11.93 1.11
N THR A 38 21.52 10.81 0.67
CA THR A 38 20.81 9.73 -0.02
C THR A 38 19.78 9.06 0.88
N ASN A 39 18.74 8.47 0.29
CA ASN A 39 17.68 7.81 1.06
C ASN A 39 18.20 6.61 1.88
N GLU A 40 19.19 5.89 1.36
CA GLU A 40 19.85 4.77 2.06
C GLU A 40 20.57 5.24 3.32
N ARG A 41 21.29 6.37 3.24
CA ARG A 41 22.00 6.93 4.39
C ARG A 41 21.03 7.38 5.48
N VAL A 42 19.90 7.98 5.09
CA VAL A 42 18.82 8.36 6.03
C VAL A 42 18.22 7.13 6.72
N LEU A 43 18.02 6.02 6.00
CA LEU A 43 17.51 4.77 6.56
C LEU A 43 18.49 4.12 7.55
N ASN A 44 19.78 4.12 7.20
CA ASN A 44 20.85 3.61 8.06
C ASN A 44 20.98 4.44 9.35
N GLU A 45 20.94 5.77 9.24
CA GLU A 45 21.00 6.68 10.38
C GLU A 45 19.77 6.56 11.30
N ALA A 46 18.59 6.31 10.72
CA ALA A 46 17.39 5.99 11.50
C ALA A 46 17.40 4.57 12.10
N ASN A 47 18.33 3.70 11.68
CA ASN A 47 18.32 2.27 11.95
C ASN A 47 16.96 1.62 11.64
N LYS A 48 16.36 1.99 10.49
CA LYS A 48 15.06 1.49 10.04
C LYS A 48 15.13 1.00 8.60
N ARG A 49 14.34 -0.04 8.31
CA ARG A 49 14.03 -0.46 6.93
C ARG A 49 12.65 0.07 6.54
N ARG A 50 12.45 0.34 5.25
CA ARG A 50 11.12 0.69 4.72
C ARG A 50 10.12 -0.40 5.11
N SER A 51 9.06 0.00 5.82
CA SER A 51 8.12 -0.93 6.44
C SER A 51 6.67 -0.50 6.30
N LEU A 52 6.42 0.75 5.92
CA LEU A 52 5.07 1.31 5.82
C LEU A 52 4.20 0.54 4.84
N VAL A 53 4.67 0.37 3.61
CA VAL A 53 3.95 -0.37 2.55
C VAL A 53 3.73 -1.82 2.99
N ARG A 54 4.74 -2.46 3.57
CA ARG A 54 4.64 -3.85 4.07
C ARG A 54 3.58 -3.98 5.17
N THR A 55 3.53 -3.03 6.09
CA THR A 55 2.53 -3.01 7.17
C THR A 55 1.12 -2.86 6.61
N ILE A 56 0.92 -1.96 5.64
CA ILE A 56 -0.37 -1.78 5.00
C ILE A 56 -0.79 -3.06 4.26
N ARG A 57 0.12 -3.67 3.49
CA ARG A 57 -0.14 -4.94 2.77
C ARG A 57 -0.53 -6.07 3.72
N LYS A 58 0.15 -6.20 4.87
CA LYS A 58 -0.19 -7.20 5.88
C LYS A 58 -1.63 -7.00 6.39
N ARG A 59 -2.02 -5.77 6.70
CA ARG A 59 -3.37 -5.43 7.14
C ARG A 59 -4.41 -5.71 6.05
N GLN A 60 -4.14 -5.32 4.81
CA GLN A 60 -4.99 -5.63 3.65
C GLN A 60 -5.21 -7.15 3.50
N ALA A 61 -4.15 -7.95 3.59
CA ALA A 61 -4.26 -9.41 3.50
C ALA A 61 -5.10 -9.99 4.65
N THR A 62 -4.91 -9.51 5.89
CA THR A 62 -5.73 -9.93 7.03
C THR A 62 -7.20 -9.57 6.83
N PHE A 63 -7.49 -8.33 6.40
CA PHE A 63 -8.85 -7.87 6.13
C PHE A 63 -9.52 -8.69 5.03
N LEU A 64 -8.83 -8.90 3.91
CA LEU A 64 -9.32 -9.73 2.80
C LEU A 64 -9.58 -11.17 3.23
N GLY A 65 -8.69 -11.76 4.04
CA GLY A 65 -8.90 -13.08 4.61
C GLY A 65 -10.12 -13.15 5.56
N HIS A 66 -10.48 -12.06 6.24
CA HIS A 66 -11.73 -11.99 7.01
C HIS A 66 -12.96 -11.88 6.10
N VAL A 67 -12.89 -11.02 5.07
CA VAL A 67 -13.97 -10.83 4.09
C VAL A 67 -14.26 -12.12 3.32
N MET A 68 -13.20 -12.82 2.87
CA MET A 68 -13.33 -14.09 2.14
C MET A 68 -13.96 -15.20 2.98
N ARG A 69 -13.65 -15.28 4.29
CA ARG A 69 -14.23 -16.28 5.20
C ARG A 69 -15.71 -16.04 5.49
N ARG A 70 -16.20 -14.80 5.44
CA ARG A 70 -17.61 -14.49 5.71
C ARG A 70 -18.52 -14.76 4.51
N GLY A 71 -18.02 -14.78 3.27
CA GLY A 71 -18.78 -15.15 2.07
C GLY A 71 -19.99 -14.26 1.73
N LYS A 72 -20.15 -13.10 2.38
CA LYS A 72 -21.29 -12.17 2.19
C LYS A 72 -21.06 -11.19 1.04
N LEU A 73 -22.01 -10.27 0.82
CA LEU A 73 -21.97 -9.24 -0.23
C LEU A 73 -20.65 -8.45 -0.29
N GLU A 74 -20.04 -8.19 0.86
CA GLU A 74 -18.72 -7.54 1.00
C GLU A 74 -17.62 -8.26 0.22
N HIS A 75 -17.66 -9.59 0.12
CA HIS A 75 -16.74 -10.37 -0.70
C HIS A 75 -16.91 -10.05 -2.18
N LEU A 76 -18.14 -9.98 -2.71
CA LEU A 76 -18.39 -9.62 -4.11
C LEU A 76 -17.96 -8.19 -4.43
N VAL A 77 -18.25 -7.24 -3.52
CA VAL A 77 -17.88 -5.82 -3.66
C VAL A 77 -16.36 -5.65 -3.65
N THR A 78 -15.65 -6.29 -2.70
CA THR A 78 -14.19 -6.16 -2.54
C THR A 78 -13.41 -6.89 -3.63
N THR A 79 -13.90 -8.06 -4.04
CA THR A 79 -13.28 -8.90 -5.09
C THR A 79 -13.57 -8.33 -6.49
N GLY A 80 -14.67 -7.58 -6.64
CA GLY A 80 -15.08 -7.00 -7.91
C GLY A 80 -15.35 -8.06 -8.99
N LYS A 81 -15.80 -9.26 -8.58
CA LYS A 81 -16.29 -10.35 -9.45
C LYS A 81 -17.68 -10.00 -10.00
N PHE A 82 -17.78 -8.84 -10.64
CA PHE A 82 -18.94 -8.49 -11.44
C PHE A 82 -18.60 -8.84 -12.89
N ASP A 83 -19.50 -9.54 -13.54
CA ASP A 83 -19.34 -9.90 -14.95
C ASP A 83 -19.52 -8.64 -15.82
N GLY A 84 -18.66 -8.48 -16.84
CA GLY A 84 -18.72 -7.34 -17.77
C GLY A 84 -17.52 -6.38 -17.80
N LYS A 85 -17.51 -5.52 -18.83
CA LYS A 85 -16.43 -4.56 -19.11
C LYS A 85 -16.51 -3.37 -18.15
N ARG A 86 -15.37 -2.97 -17.57
CA ARG A 86 -15.31 -1.79 -16.69
C ARG A 86 -15.54 -0.49 -17.47
N SER A 87 -16.38 0.38 -16.91
CA SER A 87 -16.61 1.72 -17.44
C SER A 87 -15.35 2.59 -17.35
N ARG A 88 -15.25 3.57 -18.26
CA ARG A 88 -14.24 4.63 -18.18
C ARG A 88 -14.40 5.39 -16.85
N GLY A 89 -13.27 5.75 -16.24
CA GLY A 89 -13.24 6.44 -14.93
C GLY A 89 -13.24 5.52 -13.71
N ARG A 90 -13.68 4.26 -13.82
CA ARG A 90 -13.56 3.29 -12.72
C ARG A 90 -12.09 2.87 -12.54
N GLN A 91 -11.67 2.69 -11.29
CA GLN A 91 -10.31 2.23 -10.98
C GLN A 91 -10.01 0.91 -11.70
N ARG A 92 -8.87 0.88 -12.40
CA ARG A 92 -8.48 -0.24 -13.26
C ARG A 92 -7.96 -1.44 -12.47
N GLU A 93 -7.24 -1.21 -11.39
CA GLU A 93 -6.68 -2.25 -10.53
C GLU A 93 -7.70 -2.67 -9.46
N LYS A 94 -7.83 -3.98 -9.23
CA LYS A 94 -8.50 -4.53 -8.04
C LYS A 94 -7.51 -4.67 -6.90
N ILE A 95 -8.05 -4.73 -5.70
CA ILE A 95 -7.29 -5.17 -4.52
C ILE A 95 -6.70 -6.58 -4.76
N ILE A 96 -7.44 -7.48 -5.41
CA ILE A 96 -6.96 -8.82 -5.78
C ILE A 96 -5.87 -8.78 -6.84
N ASP A 97 -5.97 -7.89 -7.83
CA ASP A 97 -4.93 -7.74 -8.86
C ASP A 97 -3.61 -7.29 -8.20
N GLY A 98 -3.70 -6.40 -7.20
CA GLY A 98 -2.58 -6.02 -6.34
C GLY A 98 -2.02 -7.20 -5.55
N LEU A 99 -2.87 -7.99 -4.88
CA LEU A 99 -2.44 -9.20 -4.17
C LEU A 99 -1.74 -10.20 -5.08
N ALA A 100 -2.30 -10.48 -6.27
CA ALA A 100 -1.71 -11.39 -7.24
C ALA A 100 -0.34 -10.90 -7.73
N THR A 101 -0.18 -9.57 -7.86
CA THR A 101 1.12 -8.96 -8.20
C THR A 101 2.13 -9.08 -7.05
N TRP A 102 1.68 -9.17 -5.80
CA TRP A 102 2.57 -9.25 -4.62
C TRP A 102 2.88 -10.67 -4.16
N LEU A 103 1.94 -11.60 -4.38
CA LEU A 103 2.00 -13.01 -3.95
C LEU A 103 2.29 -13.98 -5.11
N GLY A 104 2.22 -13.52 -6.36
CA GLY A 104 2.68 -14.27 -7.52
C GLY A 104 4.20 -14.52 -7.47
N PRO A 105 4.69 -15.53 -8.23
CA PRO A 105 6.02 -16.13 -8.06
C PRO A 105 7.18 -15.13 -8.14
#